data_AF-A0A8T6NDX7-F1
#
_entry.id   AF-A0A8T6NDX7-F1
#
_cell.length_a   1.000
_cell.length_b   1.000
_cell.length_c   1.000
_cell.angle_alpha   90.00
_cell.angle_beta   90.00
_cell.angle_gamma   90.00
#
_symmetry.space_group_name_H-M   'P 1'
#
loop_
_entity.id
_entity.type
_entity.pdbx_description
1 polymer ?
#
loop_
_entity_poly.entity_id
_entity_poly.type
_entity_poly.pdbx_seq_one_letter_code
_entity_poly.pdbx_strand_id
1 'polypeptide(L)'
;MILDIQVLKREASLAIGLVILLLGSMTVATGTYPPMVVVESGSMMHDPEKGSVGAIDPGDLVLVMSPDRHQIITFAEATQIGGKHEGYETHGMPGDVIIFRKNGGSDTPVIHR
;
A
#
# COMPACT_ATOMS: atom_id res chain seq x y z
N MET A 1 3.70 3.73 -43.70
CA MET A 1 2.94 2.93 -42.72
C MET A 1 1.74 3.77 -42.29
N ILE A 2 0.60 3.60 -42.95
CA ILE A 2 -0.63 4.32 -42.59
C ILE A 2 -1.30 3.48 -41.51
N LEU A 3 -1.40 4.01 -40.30
CA LEU A 3 -2.11 3.34 -39.22
C LEU A 3 -3.60 3.26 -39.61
N ASP A 4 -4.15 2.04 -39.67
CA ASP A 4 -5.56 1.85 -39.91
C ASP A 4 -6.36 2.40 -38.72
N ILE A 5 -7.20 3.41 -38.97
CA ILE A 5 -8.02 4.09 -37.95
C ILE A 5 -8.91 3.09 -37.18
N GLN A 6 -9.33 1.99 -37.80
CA GLN A 6 -10.15 0.96 -37.16
C GLN A 6 -9.34 0.13 -36.17
N VAL A 7 -8.11 -0.21 -36.54
CA VAL A 7 -7.17 -0.92 -35.66
C VAL A 7 -6.87 -0.05 -34.44
N LEU A 8 -6.57 1.23 -34.66
CA LEU A 8 -6.31 2.17 -33.57
C LEU A 8 -7.50 2.30 -32.61
N LYS A 9 -8.72 2.42 -33.12
CA LYS A 9 -9.93 2.51 -32.29
C LYS A 9 -10.15 1.25 -31.44
N ARG A 10 -9.94 0.06 -32.03
CA ARG A 10 -10.08 -1.22 -31.33
C ARG A 10 -9.03 -1.38 -30.24
N GLU A 11 -7.78 -1.08 -30.55
CA GLU A 11 -6.68 -1.19 -29.58
C GLU A 11 -6.84 -0.18 -28.44
N ALA A 12 -7.23 1.06 -28.75
CA ALA A 12 -7.50 2.07 -27.74
C ALA A 12 -8.67 1.67 -26.83
N SER A 13 -9.77 1.13 -27.38
CA SER A 13 -10.91 0.72 -26.56
C SER A 13 -10.58 -0.47 -25.65
N LEU A 14 -9.82 -1.45 -26.15
CA LEU A 14 -9.35 -2.59 -25.35
C LEU A 14 -8.39 -2.14 -24.24
N ALA A 15 -7.44 -1.26 -24.56
CA ALA A 15 -6.48 -0.74 -23.58
C ALA A 15 -7.17 0.07 -22.48
N ILE A 16 -8.06 1.00 -22.86
CA ILE A 16 -8.84 1.79 -21.89
C ILE A 16 -9.73 0.88 -21.05
N GLY A 17 -10.43 -0.07 -21.67
CA GLY A 17 -11.27 -1.03 -20.99
C GLY A 17 -10.50 -1.86 -19.97
N LEU A 18 -9.29 -2.32 -20.33
CA LEU A 18 -8.41 -3.06 -19.42
C LEU A 18 -7.95 -2.19 -18.24
N VAL A 19 -7.54 -0.95 -18.48
CA VAL A 19 -7.12 -0.02 -17.41
C VAL A 19 -8.27 0.24 -16.44
N ILE A 20 -9.47 0.52 -16.96
CA ILE A 20 -10.66 0.73 -16.12
C ILE A 20 -10.99 -0.52 -15.32
N LEU A 21 -10.91 -1.70 -15.93
CA LEU A 21 -11.18 -2.96 -15.26
C LEU A 21 -10.17 -3.22 -14.13
N LEU A 22 -8.87 -3.02 -14.38
CA LEU A 22 -7.83 -3.21 -13.37
C LEU A 22 -7.95 -2.19 -12.24
N LEU A 23 -7.94 -0.90 -12.53
CA LEU A 23 -8.01 0.14 -11.50
C LEU A 23 -9.35 0.12 -10.76
N GLY A 24 -10.45 -0.08 -11.48
CA GLY A 24 -11.79 -0.17 -10.91
C GLY A 24 -11.94 -1.37 -9.98
N SER A 25 -11.49 -2.55 -10.40
CA SER A 25 -11.55 -3.76 -9.55
C SER A 25 -10.69 -3.60 -8.29
N MET A 26 -9.49 -3.02 -8.41
CA MET A 26 -8.64 -2.75 -7.26
C MET A 26 -9.26 -1.74 -6.31
N THR A 27 -9.80 -0.62 -6.80
CA THR A 27 -10.45 0.38 -5.95
C THR A 27 -11.65 -0.19 -5.21
N VAL A 28 -12.44 -1.06 -5.87
CA VAL A 28 -13.55 -1.76 -5.21
C VAL A 28 -13.04 -2.71 -4.12
N ALA A 29 -11.94 -3.42 -4.38
CA ALA A 29 -11.36 -4.37 -3.41
C ALA A 29 -10.68 -3.68 -2.21
N THR A 30 -9.98 -2.57 -2.43
CA THR A 30 -9.23 -1.86 -1.38
C THR A 30 -10.04 -0.81 -0.64
N GLY A 31 -11.15 -0.34 -1.24
CA GLY A 31 -11.96 0.76 -0.70
C GLY A 31 -11.28 2.13 -0.76
N THR A 32 -10.17 2.27 -1.49
CA THR A 32 -9.41 3.53 -1.62
C THR A 32 -8.99 3.79 -3.06
N TYR A 33 -8.99 5.07 -3.46
CA TYR A 33 -8.42 5.55 -4.72
C TYR A 33 -7.39 6.66 -4.45
N PRO A 34 -6.18 6.61 -5.05
CA PRO A 34 -5.65 5.50 -5.85
C PRO A 34 -5.41 4.24 -4.99
N PRO A 35 -5.69 3.02 -5.49
CA PRO A 35 -5.59 1.80 -4.68
C PRO A 35 -4.15 1.33 -4.44
N MET A 36 -3.22 1.87 -5.23
CA MET A 36 -1.83 1.47 -5.31
C MET A 36 -0.96 2.71 -5.27
N VAL A 37 0.03 2.74 -4.39
CA VAL A 37 0.97 3.87 -4.23
C VAL A 37 2.39 3.35 -4.10
N VAL A 38 3.35 4.22 -4.37
CA VAL A 38 4.79 3.91 -4.21
C VAL A 38 5.28 4.52 -2.90
N VAL A 39 6.11 3.77 -2.18
CA VAL A 39 6.75 4.25 -0.95
C VAL A 39 7.93 5.14 -1.29
N GLU A 40 7.91 6.38 -0.79
CA GLU A 40 9.00 7.34 -1.01
C GLU A 40 9.94 7.47 0.19
N SER A 41 9.47 7.15 1.40
CA SER A 41 10.23 7.38 2.64
C SER A 41 10.96 6.12 3.11
N GLY A 42 12.21 6.29 3.53
CA GLY A 42 13.01 5.24 4.17
C GLY A 42 12.69 5.01 5.66
N SER A 43 11.68 5.67 6.24
CA SER A 43 11.37 5.53 7.67
C SER A 43 10.89 4.13 8.08
N MET A 44 10.48 3.33 7.10
CA MET A 44 10.01 1.95 7.30
C MET A 44 11.07 0.90 6.99
N MET A 45 12.27 1.32 6.57
CA MET A 45 13.38 0.42 6.28
C MET A 45 13.95 -0.16 7.58
N HIS A 46 14.32 -1.43 7.52
CA HIS A 46 15.01 -2.08 8.64
C HIS A 46 16.54 -1.94 8.55
N ASP A 47 17.07 -1.92 7.33
CA ASP A 47 18.50 -1.76 7.06
C ASP A 47 18.69 -0.68 5.97
N PRO A 48 19.42 0.41 6.24
CA PRO A 48 19.62 1.50 5.28
C PRO A 48 20.50 1.13 4.07
N GLU A 49 21.25 0.02 4.12
CA GLU A 49 22.18 -0.38 3.07
C GLU A 49 21.62 -1.47 2.14
N LYS A 50 20.65 -2.27 2.60
CA LYS A 50 20.08 -3.39 1.83
C LYS A 50 18.58 -3.53 2.05
N GLY A 51 17.83 -3.77 0.97
CA GLY A 51 16.42 -4.12 1.08
C GLY A 51 16.21 -5.45 1.81
N SER A 52 15.15 -5.54 2.60
CA SER A 52 14.85 -6.71 3.44
C SER A 52 13.54 -7.34 3.04
N VAL A 53 13.54 -8.67 2.87
CA VAL A 53 12.30 -9.41 2.59
C VAL A 53 11.36 -9.27 3.80
N GLY A 54 10.14 -8.80 3.52
CA GLY A 54 9.13 -8.57 4.55
C GLY A 54 9.15 -7.18 5.17
N ALA A 55 10.15 -6.34 4.87
CA ALA A 55 10.13 -4.92 5.22
C ALA A 55 9.39 -4.10 4.14
N ILE A 56 9.24 -2.80 4.39
CA ILE A 56 8.71 -1.84 3.42
C ILE A 56 9.85 -0.90 3.05
N ASP A 57 10.32 -1.00 1.81
CA ASP A 57 11.47 -0.26 1.31
C ASP A 57 11.04 0.85 0.31
N PRO A 58 11.82 1.93 0.16
CA PRO A 58 11.58 2.93 -0.86
C PRO A 58 11.56 2.32 -2.26
N GLY A 59 10.54 2.69 -3.04
CA GLY A 59 10.28 2.12 -4.36
C GLY A 59 9.30 0.94 -4.35
N ASP A 60 8.94 0.42 -3.18
CA ASP A 60 7.92 -0.62 -3.09
C ASP A 60 6.54 -0.10 -3.49
N LEU A 61 5.81 -0.97 -4.17
CA LEU A 61 4.43 -0.74 -4.57
C LEU A 61 3.51 -1.35 -3.50
N VAL A 62 2.75 -0.50 -2.81
CA VAL A 62 1.85 -0.94 -1.74
C VAL A 62 0.39 -0.72 -2.11
N LEU A 63 -0.46 -1.67 -1.70
CA LEU A 63 -1.91 -1.56 -1.81
C LEU A 63 -2.47 -1.00 -0.52
N VAL A 64 -3.12 0.15 -0.60
CA VAL A 64 -3.69 0.81 0.58
C VAL A 64 -5.10 0.29 0.79
N MET A 65 -5.25 -0.57 1.80
CA MET A 65 -6.55 -1.04 2.25
C MET A 65 -7.15 -0.01 3.20
N SER A 66 -8.44 0.32 3.04
CA SER A 66 -9.21 1.10 4.01
C SER A 66 -10.17 0.17 4.76
N PRO A 67 -9.68 -0.72 5.65
CA PRO A 67 -10.58 -1.53 6.46
C PRO A 67 -11.36 -0.64 7.44
N ASP A 68 -12.57 -1.10 7.80
CA ASP A 68 -13.26 -0.60 8.99
C ASP A 68 -12.34 -0.70 10.21
N ARG A 69 -12.61 0.12 11.25
CA ARG A 69 -11.75 0.23 12.45
C ARG A 69 -11.20 -1.12 12.89
N HIS A 70 -9.90 -1.31 12.68
CA HIS A 70 -9.16 -2.44 13.21
C HIS A 70 -8.56 -2.08 14.57
N GLN A 71 -8.49 -3.07 15.46
CA GLN A 71 -7.69 -2.94 16.66
C GLN A 71 -6.22 -2.84 16.23
N ILE A 72 -5.55 -1.75 16.58
CA ILE A 72 -4.13 -1.53 16.31
C ILE A 72 -3.34 -2.13 17.48
N ILE A 73 -2.38 -3.00 17.17
CA ILE A 73 -1.41 -3.53 18.13
C ILE A 73 -0.14 -2.69 18.04
N THR A 74 0.19 -2.00 19.11
CA THR A 74 1.39 -1.16 19.17
C THR A 74 2.67 -1.97 19.35
N PHE A 75 3.82 -1.37 19.02
CA PHE A 75 5.13 -1.96 19.32
C PHE A 75 5.28 -2.34 20.80
N ALA A 76 4.78 -1.51 21.72
CA ALA A 76 4.85 -1.77 23.15
C ALA A 76 4.04 -3.02 23.57
N GLU A 77 2.83 -3.18 23.03
CA GLU A 77 2.00 -4.36 23.30
C GLU A 77 2.59 -5.63 22.70
N ALA A 78 3.22 -5.53 21.52
CA ALA A 78 3.85 -6.65 20.85
C ALA A 78 5.15 -7.13 21.52
N THR A 79 5.83 -6.25 22.26
CA THR A 79 7.11 -6.52 22.94
C THR A 79 6.98 -6.73 24.45
N GLN A 80 5.77 -6.58 25.00
CA GLN A 80 5.53 -6.77 26.42
C GLN A 80 5.63 -8.26 26.80
N ILE A 81 6.59 -8.59 27.67
CA ILE A 81 6.80 -9.95 28.19
C ILE A 81 5.56 -10.42 28.97
N GLY A 82 5.02 -11.58 28.60
CA GLY A 82 3.79 -12.14 29.17
C GLY A 82 2.52 -11.40 28.75
N GLY A 83 2.61 -10.47 27.79
CA GLY A 83 1.49 -9.74 27.23
C GLY A 83 0.66 -10.60 26.27
N LYS A 84 -0.60 -10.22 26.05
CA LYS A 84 -1.51 -10.93 25.13
C LYS A 84 -0.99 -11.00 23.69
N HIS A 85 -0.24 -9.98 23.28
CA HIS A 85 0.24 -9.78 21.91
C HIS A 85 1.75 -10.01 21.77
N GLU A 86 2.39 -10.61 22.78
CA GLU A 86 3.83 -10.90 22.76
C GLU A 86 4.21 -11.69 21.49
N GLY A 87 5.19 -11.17 20.75
CA GLY A 87 5.68 -11.80 19.50
C GLY A 87 4.82 -11.53 18.27
N TYR A 88 3.82 -10.63 18.34
CA TYR A 88 3.07 -10.19 17.18
C TYR A 88 3.92 -9.29 16.28
N GLU A 89 4.02 -9.63 14.99
CA GLU A 89 4.82 -8.90 14.01
C GLU A 89 4.04 -8.63 12.72
N THR A 90 4.18 -7.41 12.21
CA THR A 90 3.67 -7.01 10.90
C THR A 90 4.81 -6.39 10.11
N HIS A 91 4.99 -6.81 8.86
CA HIS A 91 6.11 -6.40 8.02
C HIS A 91 7.48 -6.61 8.70
N GLY A 92 7.70 -7.79 9.29
CA GLY A 92 9.00 -8.24 9.81
C GLY A 92 9.50 -7.54 11.08
N MET A 93 8.67 -6.74 11.75
CA MET A 93 8.98 -6.10 13.03
C MET A 93 7.75 -6.10 13.95
N PRO A 94 7.93 -5.99 15.27
CA PRO A 94 6.82 -5.99 16.23
C PRO A 94 5.81 -4.85 16.02
N GLY A 95 4.53 -5.18 16.23
CA GLY A 95 3.42 -4.23 16.11
C GLY A 95 2.93 -3.98 14.68
N ASP A 96 1.84 -3.23 14.56
CA ASP A 96 1.21 -2.89 13.29
C ASP A 96 1.85 -1.69 12.59
N VAL A 97 1.66 -1.64 11.27
CA VAL A 97 1.98 -0.48 10.44
C VAL A 97 0.68 0.20 10.05
N ILE A 98 0.59 1.51 10.29
CA ILE A 98 -0.60 2.30 9.99
C ILE A 98 -0.32 3.31 8.88
N ILE A 99 -1.33 3.54 8.05
CA ILE A 99 -1.33 4.59 7.03
C ILE A 99 -2.41 5.60 7.42
N PHE A 100 -2.05 6.88 7.54
CA PHE A 100 -2.98 7.93 7.92
C PHE A 100 -2.82 9.21 7.09
N ARG A 101 -3.91 9.98 7.01
CA ARG A 101 -3.91 11.29 6.37
C ARG A 101 -3.55 12.36 7.39
N LYS A 102 -2.52 13.17 7.08
CA LYS A 102 -2.16 14.35 7.89
C LYS A 102 -3.35 15.31 7.91
N ASN A 103 -3.80 15.68 9.11
CA ASN A 103 -4.85 16.69 9.33
C ASN A 103 -6.17 16.44 8.56
N GLY A 104 -6.46 15.19 8.16
CA GLY A 104 -7.62 14.87 7.33
C GLY A 104 -7.60 15.46 5.92
N GLY A 105 -6.46 15.99 5.46
CA GLY A 105 -6.27 16.52 4.12
C GLY A 105 -6.12 15.44 3.04
N SER A 106 -6.00 15.87 1.79
CA SER A 106 -5.75 15.01 0.62
C SER A 106 -4.26 14.89 0.25
N ASP A 107 -3.37 15.31 1.15
CA ASP A 107 -1.92 15.24 0.95
C ASP A 107 -1.42 13.79 0.94
N THR A 108 -0.15 13.61 0.55
CA THR A 108 0.53 12.31 0.59
C THR A 108 0.36 11.67 1.98
N PRO A 109 -0.27 10.49 2.06
CA PRO A 109 -0.48 9.82 3.33
C PRO A 109 0.86 9.45 3.98
N VAL A 110 0.85 9.33 5.30
CA VAL A 110 2.03 8.95 6.08
C VAL A 110 1.89 7.51 6.49
N ILE A 111 2.96 6.75 6.29
CA ILE A 111 3.13 5.40 6.84
C ILE A 111 3.96 5.50 8.12
N HIS A 112 3.52 4.82 9.18
CA HIS A 112 4.21 4.81 10.46
C HIS A 112 4.00 3.48 11.20
N ARG A 113 4.89 3.20 12.15
CA ARG A 113 4.82 2.09 13.08
C ARG A 113 4.85 2.62 14.51
#